data_AF-A0A0L7LKC9-F1
#
_entry.id   AF-A0A0L7LKC9-F1
#
_cell.length_a   1.000
_cell.length_b   1.000
_cell.length_c   1.000
_cell.angle_alpha   90.00
_cell.angle_beta   90.00
_cell.angle_gamma   90.00
#
_symmetry.space_group_name_H-M   'P 1'
#
loop_
_entity.id
_entity.type
_entity.pdbx_description
1 polymer ?
#
loop_
_entity_poly.entity_id
_entity_poly.type
_entity_poly.pdbx_seq_one_letter_code
_entity_poly.pdbx_strand_id
1 'polypeptide(L)'
;MAKTQKNKHKSRIRQRKSRRKIGTRMYKNYTEEMLKLACESVESVSTENFIGSKCDDFDTVLIGDMFYDAEFANMLFKWLRQLTDDGKTVIIGDPGRHGLTDTMRQYITLLA
;
A
#
# COMPACT_ATOMS: atom_id res chain seq x y z
N MET A 1 -23.15 -28.02 53.51
CA MET A 1 -23.90 -27.30 52.45
C MET A 1 -23.15 -26.03 52.09
N ALA A 2 -22.77 -25.89 50.82
CA ALA A 2 -21.77 -24.95 50.35
C ALA A 2 -22.23 -23.48 50.42
N LYS A 3 -21.33 -22.61 50.88
CA LYS A 3 -21.51 -21.17 50.99
C LYS A 3 -21.56 -20.53 49.59
N THR A 4 -22.60 -19.76 49.32
CA THR A 4 -22.79 -18.93 48.12
C THR A 4 -21.64 -17.95 47.94
N GLN A 5 -20.77 -18.19 46.94
CA GLN A 5 -19.76 -17.22 46.52
C GLN A 5 -20.42 -16.13 45.67
N LYS A 6 -20.65 -14.95 46.26
CA LYS A 6 -20.86 -13.71 45.49
C LYS A 6 -19.51 -13.24 44.94
N ASN A 7 -19.14 -13.71 43.76
CA ASN A 7 -18.02 -13.14 43.00
C ASN A 7 -18.43 -11.76 42.45
N LYS A 8 -18.15 -10.69 43.22
CA LYS A 8 -18.09 -9.33 42.70
C LYS A 8 -16.78 -9.14 41.92
N HIS A 9 -16.68 -9.77 40.75
CA HIS A 9 -15.64 -9.41 39.80
C HIS A 9 -16.12 -8.19 39.00
N LYS A 10 -15.84 -6.99 39.52
CA LYS A 10 -15.91 -5.78 38.69
C LYS A 10 -14.79 -5.87 37.66
N SER A 11 -15.06 -6.49 36.52
CA SER A 11 -14.22 -6.38 35.34
C SER A 11 -14.26 -4.93 34.89
N ARG A 12 -13.25 -4.16 35.32
CA ARG A 12 -12.91 -2.87 34.72
C ARG A 12 -12.46 -3.16 33.29
N ILE A 13 -13.42 -3.26 32.38
CA ILE A 13 -13.17 -3.18 30.95
C ILE A 13 -12.63 -1.76 30.71
N ARG A 14 -11.29 -1.63 30.79
CA ARG A 14 -10.60 -0.51 30.16
C ARG A 14 -10.88 -0.65 28.68
N GLN A 15 -11.87 0.09 28.18
CA GLN A 15 -12.00 0.34 26.76
C GLN A 15 -10.64 0.86 26.27
N ARG A 16 -9.87 -0.02 25.62
CA ARG A 16 -8.65 0.36 24.92
C ARG A 16 -9.09 1.19 23.71
N LYS A 17 -9.32 2.49 23.95
CA LYS A 17 -9.22 3.50 22.91
C LYS A 17 -7.79 3.48 22.40
N SER A 18 -7.55 2.76 21.33
CA SER A 18 -6.52 3.16 20.38
C SER A 18 -6.99 2.74 19.00
N ARG A 19 -7.91 3.54 18.46
CA ARG A 19 -7.91 3.80 17.02
C ARG A 19 -6.52 4.33 16.71
N ARG A 20 -5.56 3.45 16.40
CA ARG A 20 -4.35 3.89 15.72
C ARG A 20 -4.85 4.42 14.39
N LYS A 21 -4.98 5.75 14.28
CA LYS A 21 -5.04 6.40 12.99
C LYS A 21 -3.77 5.96 12.26
N ILE A 22 -3.92 5.00 11.37
CA ILE A 22 -2.92 4.72 10.36
C ILE A 22 -2.85 6.02 9.55
N GLY A 23 -1.67 6.64 9.47
CA GLY A 23 -1.41 7.75 8.57
C GLY A 23 -1.64 9.16 9.11
N THR A 24 -0.88 9.60 10.11
CA THR A 24 -0.48 11.03 10.17
C THR A 24 1.00 11.22 10.47
N ARG A 25 1.81 10.16 10.59
CA ARG A 25 3.25 10.28 10.90
C ARG A 25 4.08 10.65 9.66
N MET A 26 3.76 10.07 8.51
CA MET A 26 4.50 10.30 7.26
C MET A 26 4.37 11.73 6.75
N TYR A 27 3.18 12.34 6.90
CA TYR A 27 2.93 13.66 6.33
C TYR A 27 3.23 14.86 7.25
N LYS A 28 3.79 14.65 8.45
CA LYS A 28 4.02 15.73 9.44
C LYS A 28 4.97 16.83 8.98
N ASN A 29 5.75 16.59 7.94
CA ASN A 29 6.76 17.52 7.44
C ASN A 29 6.31 18.24 6.15
N TYR A 30 5.11 17.96 5.62
CA TYR A 30 4.56 18.71 4.50
C TYR A 30 3.72 19.86 5.02
N THR A 31 3.88 21.03 4.43
CA THR A 31 2.97 22.15 4.73
C THR A 31 1.57 21.82 4.21
N GLU A 32 0.54 22.40 4.83
CA GLU A 32 -0.85 22.26 4.35
C GLU A 32 -0.98 22.71 2.88
N GLU A 33 -0.18 23.70 2.47
CA GLU A 33 -0.10 24.16 1.08
C GLU A 33 0.45 23.09 0.14
N MET A 34 1.52 22.38 0.52
CA MET A 34 2.06 21.27 -0.29
C MET A 34 1.07 20.10 -0.40
N LEU A 35 0.35 19.80 0.69
CA LEU A 35 -0.70 18.77 0.68
C LEU A 35 -1.86 19.18 -0.23
N LYS A 36 -2.27 20.46 -0.18
CA LYS A 36 -3.33 21.01 -1.03
C LYS A 36 -2.93 20.96 -2.51
N LEU A 37 -1.72 21.38 -2.85
CA LEU A 37 -1.19 21.32 -4.22
C LEU A 37 -1.12 19.88 -4.73
N ALA A 38 -0.65 18.95 -3.91
CA ALA A 38 -0.62 17.53 -4.28
C ALA A 38 -2.03 17.01 -4.59
N CYS A 39 -3.03 17.34 -3.76
CA CYS A 39 -4.41 16.96 -4.03
C CYS A 39 -5.01 17.67 -5.26
N GLU A 40 -4.68 18.94 -5.50
CA GLU A 40 -5.17 19.69 -6.67
C GLU A 40 -4.64 19.12 -7.99
N SER A 41 -3.46 18.47 -7.97
CA SER A 41 -2.89 17.79 -9.13
C SER A 41 -3.49 16.40 -9.43
N VAL A 42 -4.35 15.88 -8.55
CA VAL A 42 -4.98 14.57 -8.70
C VAL A 42 -6.36 14.73 -9.32
N GLU A 43 -6.54 14.21 -10.54
CA GLU A 43 -7.84 14.22 -11.22
C GLU A 43 -8.87 13.30 -10.54
N SER A 44 -8.45 12.09 -10.16
CA SER A 44 -9.35 11.12 -9.53
C SER A 44 -8.61 10.16 -8.60
N VAL A 45 -9.35 9.60 -7.64
CA VAL A 45 -8.88 8.56 -6.72
C VAL A 45 -9.86 7.41 -6.75
N SER A 46 -9.35 6.18 -6.81
CA SER A 46 -10.15 4.97 -6.80
C SER A 46 -9.62 3.98 -5.75
N THR A 47 -10.53 3.18 -5.19
CA THR A 47 -10.21 2.02 -4.35
C THR A 47 -10.41 0.70 -5.09
N GLU A 48 -10.66 0.75 -6.39
CA GLU A 48 -10.82 -0.43 -7.23
C GLU A 48 -9.49 -1.15 -7.43
N ASN A 49 -9.56 -2.46 -7.66
CA ASN A 49 -8.39 -3.26 -7.95
C ASN A 49 -8.13 -3.25 -9.46
N PHE A 50 -7.07 -2.55 -9.87
CA PHE A 50 -6.60 -2.52 -11.26
C PHE A 50 -5.67 -3.67 -11.63
N ILE A 51 -5.19 -4.47 -10.66
CA ILE A 51 -4.23 -5.53 -10.96
C ILE A 51 -4.88 -6.56 -11.88
N GLY A 52 -4.29 -6.76 -13.06
CA GLY A 52 -4.79 -7.63 -14.12
C GLY A 52 -5.70 -6.95 -15.13
N SER A 53 -6.06 -5.68 -14.94
CA SER A 53 -6.82 -4.91 -15.92
C SER A 53 -5.90 -4.36 -17.02
N LYS A 54 -6.49 -4.01 -18.16
CA LYS A 54 -5.84 -3.15 -19.13
C LYS A 54 -5.84 -1.71 -18.59
N CYS A 55 -4.77 -0.97 -18.87
CA CYS A 55 -4.59 0.42 -18.46
C CYS A 55 -4.53 1.31 -19.71
N ASP A 56 -5.52 1.18 -20.59
CA ASP A 56 -5.47 1.76 -21.94
C ASP A 56 -5.35 3.29 -21.91
N ASP A 57 -6.02 3.94 -20.95
CA ASP A 57 -6.07 5.40 -20.78
C ASP A 57 -4.78 6.02 -20.19
N PHE A 58 -3.78 5.20 -19.82
CA PHE A 58 -2.57 5.67 -19.15
C PHE A 58 -1.33 5.31 -19.95
N ASP A 59 -0.45 6.27 -20.27
CA ASP A 59 0.84 5.97 -20.91
C ASP A 59 1.90 5.51 -19.92
N THR A 60 1.77 5.94 -18.67
CA THR A 60 2.72 5.66 -17.58
C THR A 60 2.00 5.16 -16.34
N VAL A 61 2.56 4.10 -15.75
CA VAL A 61 2.10 3.51 -14.48
C VAL A 61 3.21 3.62 -13.46
N LEU A 62 2.94 4.40 -12.40
CA LEU A 62 3.81 4.53 -11.24
C LEU A 62 3.20 3.75 -10.07
N ILE A 63 3.98 2.84 -9.49
CA ILE A 63 3.60 2.15 -8.26
C ILE A 63 4.61 2.46 -7.16
N GLY A 64 4.15 2.51 -5.92
CA GLY A 64 4.99 2.75 -4.76
C GLY A 64 4.65 1.80 -3.62
N ASP A 65 5.67 1.24 -2.98
CA ASP A 65 5.54 0.41 -1.77
C ASP A 65 4.66 -0.85 -1.93
N MET A 66 4.67 -1.48 -3.11
CA MET A 66 3.83 -2.66 -3.41
C MET A 66 4.57 -4.00 -3.30
N PHE A 67 5.90 -4.03 -3.21
CA PHE A 67 6.72 -5.25 -3.12
C PHE A 67 6.90 -5.78 -1.68
N TYR A 68 5.85 -5.68 -0.84
CA TYR A 68 5.94 -6.03 0.58
C TYR A 68 5.75 -7.53 0.88
N ASP A 69 5.04 -8.26 0.01
CA ASP A 69 4.75 -9.69 0.13
C ASP A 69 5.14 -10.41 -1.15
N ALA A 70 5.69 -11.62 -1.03
CA ALA A 70 6.26 -12.35 -2.18
C ALA A 70 5.18 -12.87 -3.15
N GLU A 71 4.05 -13.38 -2.65
CA GLU A 71 2.97 -13.89 -3.49
C GLU A 71 2.29 -12.74 -4.23
N PHE A 72 2.01 -11.66 -3.51
CA PHE A 72 1.47 -10.44 -4.10
C PHE A 72 2.43 -9.83 -5.13
N ALA A 73 3.74 -9.75 -4.81
CA ALA A 73 4.74 -9.23 -5.74
C ALA A 73 4.82 -10.07 -7.03
N ASN A 74 4.67 -11.40 -6.95
CA ASN A 74 4.65 -12.26 -8.13
C ASN A 74 3.46 -11.97 -9.05
N MET A 75 2.27 -11.82 -8.48
CA MET A 75 1.06 -11.44 -9.24
C MET A 75 1.22 -10.05 -9.84
N LEU A 76 1.63 -9.08 -9.03
CA LEU A 76 1.85 -7.69 -9.44
C LEU A 76 2.86 -7.62 -10.59
N PHE A 77 4.01 -8.27 -10.44
CA PHE A 77 5.08 -8.22 -11.42
C PHE A 77 4.67 -8.80 -12.78
N LYS A 78 3.89 -9.89 -12.80
CA LYS A 78 3.33 -10.44 -14.03
C LYS A 78 2.46 -9.41 -14.77
N TRP A 79 1.60 -8.72 -14.04
CA TRP A 79 0.74 -7.68 -14.60
C TRP A 79 1.56 -6.48 -15.11
N LEU A 80 2.53 -6.00 -14.33
CA LEU A 80 3.41 -4.91 -14.76
C LEU A 80 4.19 -5.24 -16.05
N ARG A 81 4.65 -6.49 -16.18
CA ARG A 81 5.30 -6.97 -17.41
C ARG A 81 4.36 -6.91 -18.61
N GLN A 82 3.11 -7.32 -18.45
CA GLN A 82 2.11 -7.21 -19.50
C GLN A 82 1.88 -5.75 -19.90
N LEU A 83 1.81 -4.83 -18.94
CA LEU A 83 1.68 -3.40 -19.24
C LEU A 83 2.89 -2.86 -20.02
N THR A 84 4.11 -3.29 -19.69
CA THR A 84 5.29 -2.94 -20.50
C THR A 84 5.21 -3.51 -21.91
N ASP A 85 4.75 -4.76 -22.06
CA ASP A 85 4.56 -5.40 -23.38
C ASP A 85 3.46 -4.67 -24.20
N ASP A 86 2.46 -4.09 -23.54
CA ASP A 86 1.42 -3.22 -24.12
C ASP A 86 1.92 -1.78 -24.40
N GLY A 87 3.22 -1.52 -24.23
CA GLY A 87 3.86 -0.26 -24.56
C GLY A 87 3.78 0.82 -23.47
N LYS A 88 3.36 0.47 -22.25
CA LYS A 88 3.28 1.41 -21.13
C LYS A 88 4.64 1.57 -20.45
N THR A 89 4.94 2.79 -20.00
CA THR A 89 6.10 3.04 -19.14
C THR A 89 5.75 2.67 -17.71
N VAL A 90 6.48 1.72 -17.11
CA VAL A 90 6.27 1.30 -15.71
C VAL A 90 7.43 1.80 -14.85
N ILE A 91 7.12 2.55 -13.79
CA ILE A 91 8.08 3.03 -12.79
C ILE A 91 7.72 2.43 -11.44
N ILE A 92 8.71 1.88 -10.76
CA ILE A 92 8.56 1.23 -9.46
C ILE A 92 9.31 2.02 -8.40
N GLY A 93 8.57 2.64 -7.49
CA GLY A 93 9.08 3.31 -6.30
C GLY A 93 9.27 2.33 -5.14
N ASP A 94 10.45 2.42 -4.50
CA ASP A 94 10.86 1.61 -3.35
C ASP A 94 10.57 0.09 -3.49
N PRO A 95 11.18 -0.60 -4.48
CA PRO A 95 10.96 -2.03 -4.65
C PRO A 95 11.78 -2.88 -3.65
N GLY A 96 12.65 -2.27 -2.84
CA GLY A 96 13.69 -2.93 -2.04
C GLY A 96 13.22 -3.73 -0.82
N ARG A 97 11.98 -4.22 -0.80
CA ARG A 97 11.42 -5.02 0.30
C ARG A 97 11.54 -6.52 0.04
N HIS A 98 11.01 -7.31 0.98
CA HIS A 98 11.06 -8.78 0.95
C HIS A 98 10.44 -9.42 -0.32
N GLY A 99 9.58 -8.72 -1.06
CA GLY A 99 8.92 -9.27 -2.25
C GLY A 99 9.75 -9.20 -3.54
N LEU A 100 10.82 -8.41 -3.60
CA LEU A 100 11.63 -8.29 -4.81
C LEU A 100 12.70 -9.39 -4.88
N THR A 101 12.50 -10.33 -5.80
CA THR A 101 13.39 -11.47 -6.02
C THR A 101 14.50 -11.17 -7.01
N ASP A 102 15.59 -11.95 -6.98
CA ASP A 102 16.70 -11.81 -7.95
C ASP A 102 16.25 -12.04 -9.40
N THR A 103 15.29 -12.93 -9.61
CA THR A 103 14.68 -13.14 -10.93
C THR A 103 13.98 -11.88 -11.43
N MET A 104 13.24 -11.18 -10.56
CA MET A 104 12.58 -9.92 -10.95
C MET A 104 13.59 -8.82 -11.26
N ARG A 105 14.70 -8.76 -10.51
CA ARG A 105 15.79 -7.79 -10.73
C ARG A 105 16.38 -7.85 -12.14
N GLN A 106 16.31 -9.01 -12.81
CA GLN A 106 16.81 -9.16 -14.18
C GLN A 106 15.97 -8.40 -15.22
N TYR A 107 14.72 -8.08 -14.92
CA TYR A 107 13.81 -7.39 -15.85
C TYR A 107 13.57 -5.92 -15.50
N ILE A 108 14.17 -5.42 -14.42
CA ILE A 108 14.04 -4.02 -14.02
C ILE A 108 15.41 -3.35 -14.06
N THR A 109 15.41 -2.09 -14.48
CA THR A 109 16.62 -1.27 -14.50
C THR A 109 16.49 -0.20 -13.43
N LEU A 110 17.54 -0.03 -12.62
CA LEU A 110 17.60 1.06 -11.65
C LEU A 110 17.73 2.39 -12.41
N LEU A 111 16.81 3.32 -12.13
CA LEU A 111 16.93 4.69 -12.62
C LEU A 111 17.84 5.46 -11.66
N ALA A 112 18.87 6.09 -12.21
CA ALA A 112 19.98 6.74 -11.50
C ALA A 112 19.54 7.93 -10.63
#